data_AF-A0A0S9P896-F1
#
_entry.id   AF-A0A0S9P896-F1
#
_cell.length_a   1.000
_cell.length_b   1.000
_cell.length_c   1.000
_cell.angle_alpha   90.00
_cell.angle_beta   90.00
_cell.angle_gamma   90.00
#
_symmetry.space_group_name_H-M   'P 1'
#
loop_
_entity.id
_entity.type
_entity.pdbx_description
1 polymer ?
#
loop_
_entity_poly.entity_id
_entity_poly.type
_entity_poly.pdbx_seq_one_letter_code
_entity_poly.pdbx_strand_id
1 'polypeptide(L)'
;MLAIVCVALLVAIVAAGLIVSSSVRSLSVDDVTTEVTTGMDDLQEQLPASAVVSADETTRSDPCPDGGPGRLISVERTIVTADGFDLTGWTRELSAKYSSMEGWSATLEPVGSTDTVELTLANRSLMLFTLRAGTQEHPQDLLMSATSRCSSGD
;
A
#
# COMPACT_ATOMS: atom_id res chain seq x y z
N MET A 1 -32.32 -18.88 39.22
CA MET A 1 -32.24 -19.27 37.79
C MET A 1 -31.63 -18.19 36.90
N LEU A 2 -31.93 -16.89 37.08
CA LEU A 2 -31.39 -15.81 36.22
C LEU A 2 -29.85 -15.70 36.21
N ALA A 3 -29.18 -15.87 37.35
CA ALA A 3 -27.73 -15.65 37.46
C ALA A 3 -26.88 -16.67 36.67
N ILE A 4 -27.37 -17.89 36.46
CA ILE A 4 -26.65 -18.96 35.75
C ILE A 4 -26.67 -18.70 34.23
N VAL A 5 -27.75 -18.10 33.72
CA VAL A 5 -27.91 -17.77 32.30
C VAL A 5 -26.94 -16.65 31.89
N CYS A 6 -26.72 -15.64 32.74
CA CYS A 6 -25.76 -14.57 32.46
C CYS A 6 -24.31 -15.05 32.39
N VAL A 7 -23.92 -16.00 33.26
CA VAL A 7 -22.55 -16.54 33.26
C VAL A 7 -22.29 -17.40 32.03
N ALA A 8 -23.26 -18.23 31.62
CA ALA A 8 -23.14 -19.02 30.39
C ALA A 8 -23.05 -18.15 29.13
N LEU A 9 -23.81 -17.04 29.08
CA LEU A 9 -23.78 -16.10 27.96
C LEU A 9 -22.43 -15.37 27.85
N LEU A 10 -21.84 -14.97 28.99
CA LEU A 10 -20.54 -14.32 29.03
C LEU A 10 -19.40 -15.26 28.60
N VAL A 11 -19.44 -16.54 29.00
CA VAL A 11 -18.44 -17.54 28.57
C VAL A 11 -18.54 -17.80 27.06
N ALA A 12 -19.75 -17.83 26.49
CA ALA A 12 -19.94 -18.00 25.05
C ALA A 12 -19.41 -16.81 24.23
N ILE A 13 -19.57 -15.57 24.73
CA ILE A 13 -19.05 -14.37 24.07
C ILE A 13 -17.52 -14.32 24.12
N VAL A 14 -16.90 -14.71 25.25
CA VAL A 14 -15.45 -14.77 25.38
C VAL A 14 -14.85 -15.90 24.54
N ALA A 15 -15.51 -17.06 24.44
CA ALA A 15 -15.07 -18.15 23.58
C ALA A 15 -15.21 -17.83 22.08
N ALA A 16 -16.26 -17.11 21.67
CA ALA A 16 -16.39 -16.64 20.29
C ALA A 16 -15.40 -15.51 19.96
N GLY A 17 -15.05 -14.65 20.92
CA GLY A 17 -14.04 -13.61 20.76
C GLY A 17 -12.59 -14.14 20.66
N LEU A 18 -12.31 -15.30 21.27
CA LEU A 18 -11.00 -15.94 21.22
C LEU A 18 -10.72 -16.70 19.90
N ILE A 19 -11.74 -17.02 19.10
CA ILE A 19 -11.54 -17.66 17.78
C ILE A 19 -11.16 -16.64 16.70
N VAL A 20 -11.47 -15.35 16.91
CA VAL A 20 -11.10 -14.26 15.98
C VAL A 20 -9.74 -13.63 16.35
N SER A 21 -9.19 -14.01 17.51
CA SER A 21 -7.90 -13.52 17.98
C SER A 21 -6.76 -14.30 17.30
N SER A 22 -6.08 -13.64 16.37
CA SER A 22 -4.78 -14.05 15.81
C SER A 22 -4.75 -15.30 14.92
N SER A 23 -5.61 -15.37 13.90
CA SER A 23 -5.12 -16.02 12.68
C SER A 23 -4.01 -15.15 12.12
N VAL A 24 -2.77 -15.48 12.44
CA VAL A 24 -1.66 -15.27 11.50
C VAL A 24 -2.08 -16.07 10.27
N ARG A 25 -2.91 -15.48 9.40
CA ARG A 25 -3.27 -16.12 8.15
C ARG A 25 -1.95 -16.34 7.45
N SER A 26 -1.58 -17.59 7.25
CA SER A 26 -0.54 -17.92 6.30
C SER A 26 -1.04 -17.42 4.96
N LEU A 27 -0.49 -16.31 4.48
CA LEU A 27 -0.95 -15.72 3.23
C LEU A 27 -0.23 -16.40 2.11
N SER A 28 -1.00 -16.88 1.14
CA SER A 28 -0.45 -17.41 -0.10
C SER A 28 0.23 -16.30 -0.91
N VAL A 29 1.00 -16.69 -1.92
CA VAL A 29 1.58 -15.75 -2.89
C VAL A 29 0.48 -14.93 -3.57
N ASP A 30 -0.66 -15.54 -3.87
CA ASP A 30 -1.81 -14.87 -4.51
C ASP A 30 -2.45 -13.83 -3.58
N ASP A 31 -2.55 -14.13 -2.28
CA ASP A 31 -3.11 -13.19 -1.31
C ASP A 31 -2.23 -11.94 -1.17
N VAL A 32 -0.92 -12.13 -1.03
CA VAL A 32 0.01 -10.99 -0.89
C VAL A 32 0.15 -10.21 -2.20
N THR A 33 0.02 -10.87 -3.35
CA THR A 33 -0.03 -10.23 -4.66
C THR A 33 -1.28 -9.35 -4.77
N THR A 34 -2.46 -9.91 -4.47
CA THR A 34 -3.73 -9.18 -4.53
C THR A 34 -3.72 -7.98 -3.61
N GLU A 35 -3.18 -8.12 -2.39
CA GLU A 35 -3.10 -7.02 -1.43
C GLU A 35 -2.23 -5.87 -1.94
N VAL A 36 -1.04 -6.17 -2.47
CA VAL A 36 -0.13 -5.13 -2.98
C VAL A 36 -0.67 -4.46 -4.24
N THR A 37 -1.26 -5.22 -5.17
CA THR A 37 -1.85 -4.65 -6.39
C THR A 37 -3.09 -3.81 -6.08
N THR A 38 -3.95 -4.25 -5.16
CA THR A 38 -5.12 -3.46 -4.73
C THR A 38 -4.70 -2.13 -4.13
N GLY A 39 -3.68 -2.12 -3.27
CA GLY A 39 -3.17 -0.86 -2.70
C GLY A 39 -2.57 0.07 -3.76
N MET A 40 -1.91 -0.48 -4.78
CA MET A 40 -1.41 0.30 -5.93
C MET A 40 -2.54 0.86 -6.79
N ASP A 41 -3.61 0.09 -7.01
CA ASP A 41 -4.80 0.52 -7.75
C ASP A 41 -5.53 1.63 -7.02
N ASP A 42 -5.76 1.48 -5.71
CA ASP A 42 -6.39 2.51 -4.87
C ASP A 42 -5.62 3.85 -4.92
N LEU A 43 -4.29 3.80 -5.02
CA LEU A 43 -3.44 4.99 -5.15
C LEU A 43 -3.52 5.60 -6.54
N GLN A 44 -3.51 4.79 -7.60
CA GLN A 44 -3.68 5.29 -8.96
C GLN A 44 -5.06 5.92 -9.16
N GLU A 45 -6.11 5.40 -8.53
CA GLU A 45 -7.45 5.99 -8.57
C GLU A 45 -7.52 7.41 -7.96
N GLN A 46 -6.53 7.82 -7.16
CA GLN A 46 -6.42 9.19 -6.66
C GLN A 46 -5.91 10.16 -7.74
N LEU A 47 -5.33 9.64 -8.81
CA LEU A 47 -4.91 10.42 -9.96
C LEU A 47 -6.12 10.66 -10.87
N PRO A 48 -6.37 11.90 -11.32
CA PRO A 48 -7.46 12.17 -12.25
C PRO A 48 -7.29 11.34 -13.54
N ALA A 49 -8.32 10.63 -13.98
CA ALA A 49 -8.24 9.82 -15.20
C ALA A 49 -7.84 10.63 -16.45
N SER A 50 -8.22 11.91 -16.51
CA SER A 50 -7.82 12.84 -17.59
C SER A 50 -6.33 13.20 -17.57
N ALA A 51 -5.65 12.96 -16.45
CA ALA A 51 -4.23 13.21 -16.30
C ALA A 51 -3.37 12.00 -16.71
N VAL A 52 -3.96 10.82 -16.98
CA VAL A 52 -3.22 9.60 -17.35
C VAL A 52 -3.18 9.44 -18.87
N VAL A 53 -1.97 9.42 -19.44
CA VAL A 53 -1.74 9.15 -20.87
C VAL A 53 -1.47 7.67 -21.10
N SER A 54 -0.60 7.08 -20.28
CA SER A 54 -0.31 5.65 -20.27
C SER A 54 0.10 5.20 -18.88
N ALA A 55 -0.03 3.90 -18.64
CA ALA A 55 0.45 3.25 -17.44
C ALA A 55 1.04 1.89 -17.82
N ASP A 56 2.23 1.61 -17.32
CA ASP A 56 2.93 0.34 -17.48
C ASP A 56 3.25 -0.21 -16.09
N GLU A 57 3.11 -1.53 -15.92
CA GLU A 57 3.37 -2.20 -14.66
C GLU A 57 4.33 -3.36 -14.83
N THR A 58 5.24 -3.49 -13.87
CA THR A 58 6.09 -4.66 -13.70
C THR A 58 5.88 -5.24 -12.31
N THR A 59 5.52 -6.52 -12.26
CA THR A 59 5.44 -7.30 -11.01
C THR A 59 6.59 -8.30 -10.95
N ARG A 60 7.28 -8.36 -9.82
CA ARG A 60 8.39 -9.29 -9.55
C ARG A 60 8.12 -10.09 -8.29
N SER A 61 8.51 -11.36 -8.32
CA SER A 61 8.51 -12.23 -7.15
C SER A 61 9.94 -12.53 -6.75
N ASP A 62 10.30 -12.18 -5.53
CA ASP A 62 11.64 -12.35 -4.97
C ASP A 62 11.62 -13.27 -3.73
N PRO A 63 12.76 -13.90 -3.37
CA PRO A 63 12.88 -14.57 -2.08
C PRO A 63 12.68 -13.60 -0.91
N CYS A 64 12.15 -14.09 0.19
CA CYS A 64 12.04 -13.29 1.40
C CYS A 64 13.42 -12.90 1.96
N PRO A 65 13.60 -11.64 2.41
CA PRO A 65 14.89 -11.12 2.86
C PRO A 65 15.40 -11.79 4.15
N ASP A 66 14.50 -12.39 4.93
CA ASP A 66 14.81 -13.16 6.13
C ASP A 66 15.25 -14.61 5.82
N GLY A 67 15.29 -15.00 4.55
CA GLY A 67 15.58 -16.36 4.11
C GLY A 67 14.45 -17.35 4.36
N GLY A 68 13.25 -16.88 4.71
CA GLY A 68 12.06 -17.70 4.87
C GLY A 68 11.62 -18.39 3.58
N PRO A 69 10.81 -19.45 3.67
CA PRO A 69 10.39 -20.24 2.51
C PRO A 69 9.37 -19.53 1.61
N GLY A 70 8.86 -18.36 2.03
CA GLY A 70 7.89 -17.58 1.28
C GLY A 70 8.48 -16.74 0.14
N ARG A 71 7.59 -15.99 -0.51
CA ARG A 71 7.91 -15.04 -1.57
C ARG A 71 7.49 -13.64 -1.17
N LEU A 72 8.27 -12.67 -1.61
CA LEU A 72 7.98 -11.25 -1.54
C LEU A 72 7.55 -10.78 -2.93
N ILE A 73 6.50 -9.97 -3.02
CA ILE A 73 6.03 -9.42 -4.30
C ILE A 73 6.37 -7.93 -4.34
N SER A 74 7.08 -7.53 -5.38
CA SER A 74 7.40 -6.14 -5.68
C SER A 74 6.63 -5.70 -6.90
N VAL A 75 5.85 -4.63 -6.77
CA VAL A 75 5.11 -4.02 -7.89
C VAL A 75 5.70 -2.65 -8.15
N GLU A 76 5.99 -2.37 -9.40
CA GLU A 76 6.41 -1.06 -9.88
C GLU A 76 5.50 -0.66 -11.04
N ARG A 77 4.97 0.56 -10.98
CA ARG A 77 4.08 1.11 -11.99
C ARG A 77 4.59 2.47 -12.43
N THR A 78 4.79 2.63 -13.73
CA THR A 78 5.17 3.90 -14.34
C THR A 78 3.94 4.47 -15.04
N ILE A 79 3.53 5.66 -14.63
CA ILE A 79 2.38 6.37 -15.21
C ILE A 79 2.91 7.61 -15.92
N VAL A 80 2.61 7.74 -17.20
CA VAL A 80 2.89 8.95 -17.97
C VAL A 80 1.69 9.87 -17.84
N THR A 81 1.90 11.06 -17.33
CA THR A 81 0.83 12.06 -17.17
C THR A 81 0.69 12.98 -18.38
N ALA A 82 -0.48 13.62 -18.49
CA ALA A 82 -0.76 14.58 -19.55
C ALA A 82 0.10 15.85 -19.42
N ASP A 83 0.48 16.43 -20.56
CA ASP A 83 1.24 17.67 -20.60
C ASP A 83 0.58 18.79 -19.80
N GLY A 84 1.37 19.46 -18.96
CA GLY A 84 0.91 20.56 -18.11
C GLY A 84 0.16 20.13 -16.84
N PHE A 85 0.01 18.83 -16.58
CA PHE A 85 -0.44 18.35 -15.28
C PHE A 85 0.60 18.64 -14.19
N ASP A 86 0.19 19.28 -13.10
CA ASP A 86 1.07 19.57 -11.96
C ASP A 86 1.23 18.32 -11.08
N LEU A 87 2.07 17.38 -11.53
CA LEU A 87 2.31 16.12 -10.84
C LEU A 87 2.90 16.32 -9.43
N THR A 88 3.84 17.26 -9.29
CA THR A 88 4.44 17.57 -7.99
C THR A 88 3.42 18.21 -7.04
N GLY A 89 2.59 19.13 -7.53
CA GLY A 89 1.47 19.70 -6.77
C GLY A 89 0.48 18.64 -6.32
N TRP A 90 0.03 17.78 -7.25
CA TRP A 90 -0.84 16.64 -6.92
C TRP A 90 -0.23 15.72 -5.86
N THR A 91 1.07 15.43 -5.94
CA THR A 91 1.76 14.57 -4.96
C THR A 91 1.80 15.21 -3.57
N ARG A 92 1.96 16.55 -3.49
CA ARG A 92 1.87 17.30 -2.22
C ARG A 92 0.46 17.25 -1.64
N GLU A 93 -0.56 17.42 -2.47
CA GLU A 93 -1.97 17.32 -2.04
C GLU A 93 -2.30 15.91 -1.54
N LEU A 94 -1.80 14.87 -2.24
CA LEU A 94 -1.95 13.48 -1.84
C LEU A 94 -1.31 13.23 -0.47
N SER A 95 -0.09 13.74 -0.25
CA SER A 95 0.59 13.67 1.05
C SER A 95 -0.24 14.31 2.16
N ALA A 96 -0.78 15.51 1.94
CA ALA A 96 -1.63 16.20 2.91
C ALA A 96 -2.91 15.40 3.24
N LYS A 97 -3.55 14.82 2.20
CA LYS A 97 -4.72 13.95 2.35
C LYS A 97 -4.39 12.76 3.26
N TYR A 98 -3.37 11.98 2.92
CA TYR A 98 -3.02 10.77 3.67
C TYR A 98 -2.45 11.06 5.06
N SER A 99 -1.75 12.19 5.25
CA SER A 99 -1.30 12.65 6.58
C SER A 99 -2.47 12.88 7.55
N SER A 100 -3.63 13.27 7.02
CA SER A 100 -4.84 13.51 7.81
C SER A 100 -5.71 12.26 8.00
N MET A 101 -5.42 11.18 7.28
CA MET A 101 -6.23 9.97 7.27
C MET A 101 -5.82 9.02 8.41
N GLU A 102 -6.77 8.64 9.25
CA GLU A 102 -6.49 7.79 10.42
C GLU A 102 -5.96 6.41 10.00
N GLY A 103 -4.75 6.07 10.43
CA GLY A 103 -4.11 4.79 10.09
C GLY A 103 -3.19 4.83 8.88
N TRP A 104 -2.91 6.02 8.38
CA TRP A 104 -1.87 6.25 7.39
C TRP A 104 -0.78 7.15 7.97
N SER A 105 0.44 6.94 7.50
CA SER A 105 1.52 7.92 7.61
C SER A 105 1.95 8.32 6.22
N ALA A 106 2.25 9.60 6.03
CA ALA A 106 2.76 10.13 4.78
C ALA A 106 4.01 10.97 5.06
N THR A 107 5.08 10.67 4.32
CA THR A 107 6.36 11.37 4.38
C THR A 107 6.67 11.87 2.99
N LEU A 108 6.82 13.19 2.83
CA LEU A 108 7.16 13.80 1.55
C LEU A 108 8.57 14.40 1.63
N GLU A 109 9.44 13.98 0.72
CA GLU A 109 10.83 14.41 0.68
C GLU A 109 11.18 14.95 -0.72
N PRO A 110 12.01 16.01 -0.83
CA PRO A 110 12.55 16.42 -2.12
C PRO A 110 13.62 15.42 -2.59
N VAL A 111 13.63 15.09 -3.87
CA VAL A 111 14.61 14.16 -4.46
C VAL A 111 15.40 14.86 -5.55
N GLY A 112 16.70 15.09 -5.36
CA GLY A 112 17.55 15.73 -6.36
C GLY A 112 17.35 17.25 -6.44
N SER A 113 17.01 17.78 -7.62
CA SER A 113 16.67 19.21 -7.79
C SER A 113 15.41 19.58 -7.02
N THR A 114 15.19 20.87 -6.75
CA THR A 114 14.15 21.38 -5.83
C THR A 114 12.70 21.04 -6.19
N ASP A 115 12.43 20.56 -7.40
CA ASP A 115 11.07 20.47 -7.93
C ASP A 115 10.51 19.04 -8.01
N THR A 116 11.36 18.02 -7.84
CA THR A 116 10.97 16.61 -7.81
C THR A 116 10.80 16.14 -6.37
N VAL A 117 9.72 15.38 -6.13
CA VAL A 117 9.36 14.91 -4.78
C VAL A 117 9.12 13.42 -4.77
N GLU A 118 9.39 12.81 -3.63
CA GLU A 118 9.05 11.44 -3.32
C GLU A 118 8.13 11.41 -2.10
N LEU A 119 7.02 10.72 -2.25
CA LEU A 119 6.02 10.50 -1.22
C LEU A 119 6.09 9.04 -0.81
N THR A 120 6.40 8.79 0.46
CA THR A 120 6.26 7.48 1.08
C THR A 120 4.98 7.44 1.91
N LEU A 121 4.11 6.49 1.62
CA LEU A 121 2.89 6.20 2.36
C LEU A 121 3.04 4.87 3.09
N ALA A 122 2.60 4.82 4.34
CA ALA A 122 2.46 3.57 5.09
C ALA A 122 1.05 3.45 5.66
N ASN A 123 0.46 2.26 5.60
CA ASN A 123 -0.84 1.99 6.21
C ASN A 123 -0.71 1.27 7.56
N ARG A 124 -1.84 0.97 8.22
CA ARG A 124 -1.88 0.23 9.50
C ARG A 124 -1.25 -1.16 9.44
N SER A 125 -1.22 -1.76 8.26
CA SER A 125 -0.61 -3.07 7.99
C SER A 125 0.90 -2.96 7.72
N LEU A 126 1.49 -1.76 7.86
CA LEU A 126 2.88 -1.44 7.57
C LEU A 126 3.30 -1.71 6.12
N MET A 127 2.35 -1.75 5.19
CA MET A 127 2.67 -1.75 3.77
C MET A 127 3.17 -0.38 3.37
N LEU A 128 4.27 -0.36 2.63
CA LEU A 128 4.90 0.84 2.13
C LEU A 128 4.61 1.01 0.64
N PHE A 129 4.20 2.22 0.28
CA PHE A 129 4.01 2.66 -1.09
C PHE A 129 4.86 3.91 -1.30
N THR A 130 5.67 3.91 -2.35
CA THR A 130 6.51 5.06 -2.71
C THR A 130 6.03 5.61 -4.04
N LEU A 131 5.81 6.91 -4.10
CA LEU A 131 5.42 7.63 -5.30
C LEU A 131 6.47 8.69 -5.57
N ARG A 132 7.14 8.60 -6.71
CA ARG A 132 8.14 9.57 -7.15
C ARG A 132 7.61 10.36 -8.33
N ALA A 133 7.46 11.66 -8.12
CA ALA A 133 7.00 12.60 -9.12
C ALA A 133 8.16 13.06 -9.99
N GLY A 134 8.24 12.52 -11.20
CA GLY A 134 9.10 12.97 -12.27
C GLY A 134 10.60 12.76 -12.05
N THR A 135 11.32 13.02 -13.13
CA THR A 135 12.77 13.30 -13.13
C THR A 135 13.02 14.54 -13.98
N GLN A 136 14.25 15.08 -13.99
CA GLN A 136 14.58 16.18 -14.89
C GLN A 136 14.39 15.81 -16.38
N GLU A 137 14.61 14.54 -16.73
CA GLU A 137 14.51 14.05 -18.11
C GLU A 137 13.06 13.69 -18.48
N HIS A 138 12.29 13.25 -17.49
CA HIS A 138 10.90 12.80 -17.65
C HIS A 138 10.01 13.42 -16.56
N PRO A 139 9.65 14.71 -16.68
CA PRO A 139 8.90 15.42 -15.65
C PRO A 139 7.44 14.96 -15.53
N GLN A 140 6.89 14.33 -16.57
CA GLN A 140 5.52 13.82 -16.58
C GLN A 140 5.38 12.38 -16.04
N ASP A 141 6.49 11.72 -15.70
CA ASP A 141 6.48 10.33 -15.27
C ASP A 141 6.26 10.23 -13.77
N LEU A 142 5.23 9.51 -13.36
CA LEU A 142 5.02 9.11 -11.98
C LEU A 142 5.46 7.66 -11.82
N LEU A 143 6.48 7.43 -10.99
CA LEU A 143 6.88 6.09 -10.60
C LEU A 143 6.23 5.74 -9.27
N MET A 144 5.39 4.71 -9.25
CA MET A 144 4.82 4.12 -8.04
C MET A 144 5.50 2.78 -7.77
N SER A 145 5.84 2.51 -6.53
CA SER A 145 6.35 1.20 -6.13
C SER A 145 5.80 0.76 -4.78
N ALA A 146 5.61 -0.54 -4.64
CA ALA A 146 5.20 -1.15 -3.39
C ALA A 146 5.79 -2.55 -3.27
N THR A 147 5.99 -2.97 -2.02
CA THR A 147 6.45 -4.31 -1.71
C THR A 147 5.48 -4.93 -0.72
N SER A 148 5.03 -6.15 -1.04
CA SER A 148 4.16 -6.92 -0.16
C SER A 148 4.91 -7.36 1.09
N ARG A 149 4.19 -7.89 2.08
CA ARG A 149 4.81 -8.76 3.07
C ARG A 149 5.17 -10.12 2.45
N CYS A 150 6.02 -10.86 3.12
CA CYS A 150 6.33 -12.24 2.75
C CYS A 150 5.08 -13.12 2.83
N SER A 151 4.86 -13.93 1.79
CA SER A 151 3.93 -15.05 1.86
C SER A 151 4.42 -16.07 2.87
N SER A 152 3.53 -16.95 3.32
CA SER A 152 3.97 -18.20 3.93
C SER A 152 4.51 -19.10 2.83
N GLY A 153 5.54 -19.89 3.14
CA GLY A 153 6.06 -20.88 2.19
C GLY A 153 4.95 -21.83 1.75
N ASP A 154 5.02 -22.26 0.50
CA ASP A 154 4.10 -23.25 -0.08
C ASP A 154 4.22 -24.62 0.60
#